data_AF-A0A263DE14-F1
#
_entry.id   AF-A0A263DE14-F1
#
_cell.length_a   1.000
_cell.length_b   1.000
_cell.length_c   1.000
_cell.angle_alpha   90.00
_cell.angle_beta   90.00
_cell.angle_gamma   90.00
#
_symmetry.space_group_name_H-M   'P 1'
#
loop_
_entity.id
_entity.type
_entity.pdbx_description
1 polymer ?
#
loop_
_entity_poly.entity_id
_entity_poly.type
_entity_poly.pdbx_seq_one_letter_code
_entity_poly.pdbx_strand_id
1 'polypeptide(L)'
;MTAREVQLRQLADQAVRDIVDLDAQVAAGEITEVDARPLRRRYETTAGRALEALDALDALGTDAEPPLMPRSRPRGWSLAYLLAVVVALVAAVVLLPASLLERPAGGAVTGNEAVQGAAGAPPLDPSATVTDEQLEQVVAANPDVIGMRVALADRYVAQGEYEPAMRHYLDALRREPGNADALARLGWLLLQIDQPEEAMRSVEQALAIDPSLDEALWFKANIELYGVDDPTAALATLQELAGRDLPAEVRAQVDQLTATAEQRRQEGSGQGGTG
;
A
#
# COMPACT_ATOMS: atom_id res chain seq x y z
N MET A 1 -33.41 -17.71 16.95
CA MET A 1 -32.66 -16.71 16.17
C MET A 1 -31.44 -16.26 16.92
N THR A 2 -30.25 -16.59 16.40
CA THR A 2 -28.99 -16.10 16.97
C THR A 2 -28.69 -14.68 16.48
N ALA A 3 -27.89 -13.90 17.21
CA ALA A 3 -27.50 -12.55 16.78
C ALA A 3 -26.83 -12.55 15.39
N ARG A 4 -26.11 -13.63 15.07
CA ARG A 4 -25.46 -13.86 13.78
C ARG A 4 -26.47 -14.08 12.64
N GLU A 5 -27.54 -14.82 12.90
CA GLU A 5 -28.62 -15.05 11.92
C GLU A 5 -29.35 -13.74 11.58
N VAL A 6 -29.64 -12.90 12.58
CA VAL A 6 -30.27 -11.59 12.36
C VAL A 6 -29.39 -10.68 11.50
N GLN A 7 -28.08 -10.68 11.77
CA GLN A 7 -27.12 -9.87 11.02
C GLN A 7 -27.00 -10.33 9.56
N LEU A 8 -26.99 -11.64 9.31
CA LEU A 8 -26.92 -12.18 7.95
C LEU A 8 -28.19 -11.88 7.13
N ARG A 9 -29.37 -11.97 7.75
CA ARG A 9 -30.64 -11.57 7.10
C ARG A 9 -30.65 -10.09 6.76
N GLN A 10 -30.23 -9.23 7.69
CA GLN A 10 -30.11 -7.79 7.43
C GLN A 10 -29.14 -7.47 6.30
N LEU A 11 -28.03 -8.21 6.20
CA LEU A 11 -27.05 -8.03 5.12
C LEU A 11 -27.61 -8.44 3.76
N ALA A 12 -28.31 -9.58 3.69
CA ALA A 12 -28.96 -10.03 2.46
C ALA A 12 -30.05 -9.03 2.00
N ASP A 13 -30.91 -8.59 2.91
CA ASP A 13 -31.97 -7.62 2.62
C ASP A 13 -31.41 -6.27 2.16
N GLN A 14 -30.29 -5.83 2.74
CA GLN A 14 -29.63 -4.59 2.31
C GLN A 14 -29.06 -4.72 0.90
N ALA A 15 -28.35 -5.81 0.59
CA ALA A 15 -27.77 -6.02 -0.74
C ALA A 15 -28.84 -6.08 -1.83
N VAL A 16 -30.02 -6.66 -1.54
CA VAL A 16 -31.16 -6.68 -2.49
C VAL A 16 -31.72 -5.28 -2.72
N ARG A 17 -31.84 -4.45 -1.66
CA ARG A 17 -32.25 -3.04 -1.81
C ARG A 17 -31.26 -2.26 -2.65
N ASP A 18 -29.97 -2.42 -2.41
CA ASP A 18 -28.92 -1.72 -3.15
C ASP A 18 -28.94 -2.08 -4.65
N ILE A 19 -29.30 -3.32 -5.02
CA ILE A 19 -29.49 -3.71 -6.43
C ILE A 19 -30.68 -2.97 -7.06
N VAL A 20 -31.80 -2.88 -6.34
CA VAL A 20 -33.00 -2.19 -6.84
C VAL A 20 -32.73 -0.69 -7.02
N ASP A 21 -32.03 -0.07 -6.08
CA ASP A 21 -31.66 1.34 -6.16
C ASP A 21 -30.67 1.61 -7.31
N LEU A 22 -29.70 0.72 -7.52
CA LEU A 22 -28.77 0.77 -8.65
C LEU A 22 -29.53 0.70 -9.99
N ASP A 23 -30.52 -0.18 -10.10
CA ASP A 23 -31.34 -0.33 -11.30
C ASP A 23 -32.18 0.91 -11.59
N ALA A 24 -32.69 1.55 -10.54
CA ALA A 24 -33.39 2.82 -10.65
C ALA A 24 -32.48 3.95 -11.16
N GLN A 25 -31.22 4.00 -10.70
CA GLN A 25 -30.23 5.00 -11.15
C GLN A 25 -29.84 4.79 -12.62
N VAL A 26 -29.69 3.54 -13.07
CA VAL A 26 -29.47 3.21 -14.49
C VAL A 26 -30.66 3.68 -15.32
N ALA A 27 -31.90 3.38 -14.87
CA ALA A 27 -33.11 3.78 -15.58
C ALA A 27 -33.30 5.31 -15.64
N ALA A 28 -32.83 6.03 -14.62
CA ALA A 28 -32.81 7.49 -14.57
C ALA A 28 -31.68 8.11 -15.42
N GLY A 29 -30.72 7.30 -15.91
CA GLY A 29 -29.56 7.76 -16.66
C GLY A 29 -28.49 8.44 -15.81
N GLU A 30 -28.55 8.28 -14.48
CA GLU A 30 -27.56 8.83 -13.54
C GLU A 30 -26.23 8.07 -13.58
N ILE A 31 -26.30 6.76 -13.90
CA ILE A 31 -25.15 5.88 -14.09
C ILE A 31 -25.32 5.08 -15.37
N THR A 32 -24.21 4.79 -16.05
CA THR A 32 -24.28 3.98 -17.27
C THR A 32 -24.39 2.49 -16.94
N GLU A 33 -25.00 1.71 -17.85
CA GLU A 33 -25.08 0.25 -17.72
C GLU A 33 -23.69 -0.40 -17.64
N VAL A 34 -22.65 0.23 -18.22
CA VAL A 34 -21.28 -0.27 -18.17
C VAL A 34 -20.69 -0.12 -16.75
N ASP A 35 -20.95 1.01 -16.11
CA ASP A 35 -20.47 1.32 -14.76
C ASP A 35 -21.27 0.60 -13.66
N ALA A 36 -22.56 0.33 -13.91
CA ALA A 36 -23.44 -0.37 -12.97
C ALA A 36 -23.14 -1.89 -12.88
N ARG A 37 -22.69 -2.53 -13.97
CA ARG A 37 -22.39 -3.97 -14.00
C ARG A 37 -21.46 -4.48 -12.89
N PRO A 38 -20.28 -3.88 -12.62
CA PRO A 38 -19.41 -4.34 -11.55
C PRO A 38 -20.04 -4.18 -10.16
N LEU A 39 -20.82 -3.12 -9.94
CA LEU A 39 -21.54 -2.89 -8.68
C LEU A 39 -22.62 -3.93 -8.46
N ARG A 40 -23.43 -4.21 -9.50
CA ARG A 40 -24.46 -5.26 -9.48
C ARG A 40 -23.87 -6.61 -9.08
N ARG A 41 -22.80 -7.05 -9.73
CA ARG A 41 -22.13 -8.33 -9.41
C ARG A 41 -21.66 -8.41 -7.96
N ARG A 42 -21.21 -7.29 -7.39
CA ARG A 42 -20.75 -7.23 -6.00
C ARG A 42 -21.92 -7.39 -5.02
N TYR A 43 -23.05 -6.74 -5.28
CA TYR A 43 -24.25 -6.89 -4.45
C TYR A 43 -24.85 -8.29 -4.56
N GLU A 44 -24.91 -8.85 -5.77
CA GLU A 44 -25.37 -10.24 -6.01
C GLU A 44 -24.52 -11.25 -5.25
N THR A 45 -23.19 -11.10 -5.30
CA THR A 45 -22.26 -11.97 -4.55
C THR A 45 -22.45 -11.84 -3.04
N THR A 46 -22.73 -10.63 -2.55
CA THR A 46 -22.94 -10.37 -1.11
C THR A 46 -24.25 -10.99 -0.63
N ALA A 47 -25.33 -10.84 -1.39
CA ALA A 47 -26.61 -11.48 -1.12
C ALA A 47 -26.49 -13.02 -1.14
N GLY A 48 -25.84 -13.58 -2.16
CA GLY A 48 -25.64 -15.03 -2.29
C GLY A 48 -24.89 -15.64 -1.10
N ARG A 49 -23.76 -15.05 -0.69
CA ARG A 49 -22.99 -15.55 0.47
C ARG A 49 -23.74 -15.42 1.79
N ALA A 50 -24.51 -14.35 1.96
CA ALA A 50 -25.31 -14.16 3.17
C ALA A 50 -26.42 -15.21 3.28
N LEU A 51 -27.06 -15.56 2.16
CA LEU A 51 -28.08 -16.62 2.09
C LEU A 51 -27.47 -18.01 2.30
N GLU A 52 -26.36 -18.33 1.65
CA GLU A 52 -25.64 -19.60 1.87
C GLU A 52 -25.23 -19.80 3.34
N ALA A 53 -24.79 -18.73 4.00
CA ALA A 53 -24.44 -18.76 5.42
C ALA A 53 -25.67 -18.93 6.33
N LEU A 54 -26.84 -18.43 5.92
CA LEU A 54 -28.10 -18.67 6.62
C LEU A 54 -28.56 -20.12 6.48
N ASP A 55 -28.48 -20.68 5.28
CA ASP A 55 -28.81 -22.10 5.03
C ASP A 55 -27.88 -23.04 5.81
N ALA A 56 -26.59 -22.71 5.88
CA ALA A 56 -25.63 -23.45 6.69
C ALA A 56 -25.93 -23.37 8.20
N LEU A 57 -26.43 -22.23 8.70
CA LEU A 57 -26.85 -22.08 10.11
C LEU A 57 -28.12 -22.88 10.41
N ASP A 58 -29.05 -22.97 9.47
CA ASP A 58 -30.26 -23.79 9.60
C ASP A 58 -29.90 -25.29 9.60
N ALA A 59 -28.96 -25.69 8.75
CA ALA A 59 -28.40 -27.05 8.70
C ALA A 59 -27.61 -27.44 9.97
N LEU A 60 -27.00 -26.47 10.65
CA LEU A 60 -26.31 -26.68 11.94
C LEU A 60 -27.27 -26.64 13.14
N GLY A 61 -28.50 -26.15 12.94
CA GLY A 61 -29.54 -26.06 13.97
C GLY A 61 -30.27 -27.38 14.24
N THR A 62 -30.03 -28.43 13.46
CA THR A 62 -30.70 -29.73 13.62
C THR A 62 -30.02 -30.68 14.61
N ASP A 63 -28.78 -30.42 15.06
CA ASP A 63 -28.09 -31.30 16.00
C ASP A 63 -27.20 -30.52 16.97
N ALA A 64 -27.73 -30.10 18.14
CA ALA A 64 -27.03 -30.07 19.44
C ALA A 64 -27.79 -29.25 20.52
N GLU A 65 -28.18 -29.91 21.61
CA GLU A 65 -28.43 -29.26 22.91
C GLU A 65 -27.11 -28.96 23.64
N PRO A 66 -26.96 -27.79 24.30
CA PRO A 66 -25.99 -27.63 25.38
C PRO A 66 -26.66 -27.34 26.74
N PRO A 67 -26.10 -27.83 27.87
CA PRO A 67 -26.69 -27.64 29.19
C PRO A 67 -26.32 -26.29 29.85
N LEU A 68 -27.12 -25.93 30.85
CA LEU A 68 -27.26 -24.64 31.53
C LEU A 68 -26.16 -24.30 32.59
N MET A 69 -25.62 -23.07 32.53
CA MET A 69 -25.36 -22.02 33.59
C MET A 69 -24.79 -22.43 34.99
N PRO A 70 -23.99 -21.58 35.72
CA PRO A 70 -24.41 -20.23 36.11
C PRO A 70 -23.34 -19.11 36.25
N ARG A 71 -23.87 -17.87 36.32
CA ARG A 71 -23.19 -16.59 36.52
C ARG A 71 -22.80 -16.35 37.98
N SER A 72 -21.62 -15.76 38.22
CA SER A 72 -21.40 -14.88 39.38
C SER A 72 -20.29 -13.84 39.12
N ARG A 73 -20.50 -12.62 39.61
CA ARG A 73 -19.55 -11.49 39.67
C ARG A 73 -19.28 -11.21 41.15
N PRO A 74 -18.07 -10.76 41.52
CA PRO A 74 -17.98 -9.73 42.54
C PRO A 74 -17.21 -8.48 42.08
N ARG A 75 -17.71 -7.35 42.60
CA ARG A 75 -17.19 -5.98 42.46
C ARG A 75 -15.99 -5.82 43.41
N GLY A 76 -14.89 -5.23 42.92
CA GLY A 76 -13.74 -4.85 43.76
C GLY A 76 -12.48 -4.36 43.03
N TRP A 77 -12.40 -4.43 41.70
CA TRP A 77 -11.17 -4.16 40.95
C TRP A 77 -11.05 -2.75 40.32
N SER A 78 -12.03 -1.86 40.45
CA SER A 78 -11.99 -0.58 39.74
C SER A 78 -10.87 0.35 40.20
N LEU A 79 -10.52 0.36 41.49
CA LEU A 79 -9.44 1.22 42.02
C LEU A 79 -8.04 0.67 41.70
N ALA A 80 -7.88 -0.66 41.77
CA ALA A 80 -6.62 -1.34 41.42
C ALA A 80 -6.37 -1.25 39.90
N TYR A 81 -7.42 -1.34 39.09
CA TYR A 81 -7.32 -1.18 37.63
C TYR A 81 -7.00 0.26 37.24
N LEU A 82 -7.63 1.26 37.88
CA LEU A 82 -7.28 2.67 37.67
C LEU A 82 -5.83 2.97 38.05
N LEU A 83 -5.35 2.43 39.18
CA LEU A 83 -3.96 2.58 39.60
C LEU A 83 -2.99 1.91 38.60
N ALA A 84 -3.32 0.71 38.14
CA ALA A 84 -2.52 -0.01 37.14
C ALA A 84 -2.46 0.72 35.80
N VAL A 85 -3.59 1.30 35.35
CA VAL A 85 -3.67 2.10 34.12
C VAL A 85 -2.86 3.39 34.24
N VAL A 86 -2.88 4.06 35.39
CA VAL A 86 -2.08 5.28 35.63
C VAL A 86 -0.59 4.95 35.67
N VAL A 87 -0.19 3.87 36.34
CA VAL A 87 1.22 3.42 36.36
C VAL A 87 1.68 3.02 34.96
N ALA A 88 0.84 2.34 34.18
CA ALA A 88 1.14 2.01 32.79
C ALA A 88 1.24 3.25 31.88
N LEU A 89 0.39 4.26 32.08
CA LEU A 89 0.45 5.52 31.35
C LEU A 89 1.69 6.34 31.72
N VAL A 90 2.06 6.40 33.00
CA VAL A 90 3.28 7.09 33.44
C VAL A 90 4.52 6.35 32.96
N ALA A 91 4.52 5.02 33.00
CA ALA A 91 5.58 4.21 32.39
C ALA A 91 5.67 4.45 30.89
N ALA A 92 4.54 4.53 30.17
CA ALA A 92 4.54 4.86 28.74
C ALA A 92 5.10 6.26 28.49
N VAL A 93 4.66 7.28 29.24
CA VAL A 93 5.11 8.68 29.05
C VAL A 93 6.58 8.90 29.45
N VAL A 94 7.12 8.10 30.38
CA VAL A 94 8.52 8.21 30.82
C VAL A 94 9.46 7.33 29.99
N LEU A 95 9.04 6.14 29.56
CA LEU A 95 9.84 5.26 28.70
C LEU A 95 9.76 5.60 27.20
N LEU A 96 8.65 6.18 26.71
CA LEU A 96 8.52 6.57 25.30
C LEU A 96 9.56 7.61 24.85
N PRO A 97 9.84 8.72 25.57
CA PRO A 97 10.84 9.68 25.11
C PRO A 97 12.27 9.12 25.19
N ALA A 98 12.59 8.23 26.13
CA ALA A 98 13.92 7.63 26.21
C ALA A 98 14.19 6.58 25.12
N SER A 99 13.14 6.08 24.44
CA SER A 99 13.24 5.14 23.32
C SER A 99 12.97 5.79 21.95
N LEU A 100 12.60 7.08 21.91
CA LEU A 100 12.26 7.81 20.68
C LEU A 100 13.25 8.93 20.32
N LEU A 101 14.24 9.25 21.16
CA LEU A 101 15.12 10.42 20.93
C LEU A 101 16.54 10.13 20.45
N GLU A 102 16.89 8.90 20.08
CA GLU A 102 18.08 8.65 19.25
C GLU A 102 17.68 7.92 17.96
N ARG A 103 16.93 8.61 17.10
CA ARG A 103 16.92 8.30 15.67
C ARG A 103 18.05 9.07 14.99
N PRO A 104 19.07 8.41 14.42
CA PRO A 104 20.01 9.09 13.54
C PRO A 104 19.25 9.63 12.32
N ALA A 105 19.57 10.86 11.91
CA ALA A 105 19.02 11.46 10.71
C ALA A 105 19.57 10.72 9.48
N GLY A 106 18.68 10.27 8.59
CA GLY A 106 19.05 9.77 7.24
C GLY A 106 18.93 8.26 6.98
N GLY A 107 17.93 7.57 7.51
CA GLY A 107 17.67 6.16 7.15
C GLY A 107 16.50 6.01 6.19
N ALA A 108 16.77 5.92 4.89
CA ALA A 108 15.82 5.36 3.93
C ALA A 108 15.62 3.89 4.30
N VAL A 109 14.41 3.52 4.73
CA VAL A 109 14.07 2.10 4.91
C VAL A 109 13.74 1.51 3.55
N THR A 110 14.76 1.43 2.69
CA THR A 110 14.79 0.42 1.64
C THR A 110 15.41 -0.82 2.29
N GLY A 111 14.74 -1.97 2.17
CA GLY A 111 15.06 -3.21 2.88
C GLY A 111 16.36 -3.91 2.42
N ASN A 112 17.43 -3.16 2.13
CA ASN A 112 18.73 -3.69 1.70
C ASN A 112 19.93 -3.22 2.54
N GLU A 113 19.72 -2.50 3.65
CA GLU A 113 20.81 -2.27 4.59
C GLU A 113 21.08 -3.54 5.42
N ALA A 114 22.30 -4.07 5.33
CA ALA A 114 22.75 -5.16 6.17
C ALA A 114 22.73 -4.71 7.64
N VAL A 115 21.72 -5.17 8.39
CA VAL A 115 21.60 -4.91 9.83
C VAL A 115 22.73 -5.64 10.56
N GLN A 116 23.90 -5.00 10.65
CA GLN A 116 24.92 -5.37 11.62
C GLN A 116 24.45 -4.91 13.00
N GLY A 117 23.73 -5.77 13.73
CA GLY A 117 23.46 -5.50 15.14
C GLY A 117 22.20 -6.07 15.79
N ALA A 118 21.46 -6.99 15.17
CA ALA A 118 20.34 -7.65 15.83
C ALA A 118 20.83 -8.76 16.80
N ALA A 119 21.34 -8.37 17.97
CA ALA A 119 21.71 -9.29 19.04
C ALA A 119 20.46 -9.95 19.64
N GLY A 120 20.14 -11.16 19.19
CA GLY A 120 19.07 -11.99 19.77
C GLY A 120 18.31 -12.88 18.79
N ALA A 121 18.47 -12.69 17.48
CA ALA A 121 17.99 -13.66 16.49
C ALA A 121 18.93 -14.87 16.46
N PRO A 122 18.43 -16.12 16.30
CA PRO A 122 19.31 -17.23 15.93
C PRO A 122 20.13 -16.81 14.71
N PRO A 123 21.42 -17.14 14.62
CA PRO A 123 22.25 -16.75 13.49
C PRO A 123 21.54 -17.19 12.22
N LEU A 124 21.05 -16.20 11.46
CA LEU A 124 20.50 -16.43 10.14
C LEU A 124 21.65 -17.01 9.33
N ASP A 125 21.44 -18.17 8.74
CA ASP A 125 22.39 -18.73 7.80
C ASP A 125 22.58 -17.70 6.68
N PRO A 126 23.76 -17.08 6.53
CA PRO A 126 23.99 -16.08 5.49
C PRO A 126 23.86 -16.67 4.08
N SER A 127 23.83 -18.01 3.98
CA SER A 127 23.61 -18.77 2.74
C SER A 127 22.17 -19.23 2.54
N ALA A 128 21.28 -19.05 3.52
CA ALA A 128 19.86 -19.29 3.34
C ALA A 128 19.26 -18.15 2.50
N THR A 129 19.28 -18.34 1.19
CA THR A 129 18.50 -17.52 0.26
C THR A 129 17.03 -17.68 0.61
N VAL A 130 16.44 -16.66 1.22
CA VAL A 130 14.98 -16.58 1.38
C VAL A 130 14.38 -16.61 -0.02
N THR A 131 13.52 -17.61 -0.28
CA THR A 131 12.90 -17.76 -1.59
C THR A 131 11.71 -16.82 -1.73
N ASP A 132 11.34 -16.50 -2.97
CA ASP A 132 10.19 -15.64 -3.22
C ASP A 132 8.89 -16.29 -2.73
N GLU A 133 8.78 -17.63 -2.79
CA GLU A 133 7.68 -18.39 -2.17
C GLU A 133 7.60 -18.19 -0.64
N GLN A 134 8.74 -18.15 0.05
CA GLN A 134 8.77 -17.91 1.49
C GLN A 134 8.33 -16.48 1.81
N LEU A 135 8.75 -15.50 1.02
CA LEU A 135 8.32 -14.10 1.19
C LEU A 135 6.83 -13.93 0.88
N GLU A 136 6.32 -14.60 -0.17
CA GLU A 136 4.89 -14.64 -0.51
C GLU A 136 4.06 -15.18 0.65
N GLN A 137 4.52 -16.27 1.31
CA GLN A 137 3.86 -16.81 2.49
C GLN A 137 3.84 -15.81 3.66
N VAL A 138 4.96 -15.11 3.89
CA VAL A 138 5.05 -14.08 4.94
C VAL A 138 4.12 -12.90 4.65
N VAL A 139 4.09 -12.40 3.42
CA VAL A 139 3.22 -11.30 2.99
C VAL A 139 1.74 -11.72 3.02
N ALA A 140 1.43 -12.97 2.66
CA ALA A 140 0.07 -13.51 2.75
C ALA A 140 -0.41 -13.66 4.20
N ALA A 141 0.47 -14.03 5.12
CA ALA A 141 0.17 -14.13 6.55
C ALA A 141 0.05 -12.76 7.24
N ASN A 142 0.67 -11.72 6.67
CA ASN A 142 0.68 -10.36 7.22
C ASN A 142 0.09 -9.35 6.22
N PRO A 143 -1.20 -9.49 5.86
CA PRO A 143 -1.80 -8.74 4.76
C PRO A 143 -1.90 -7.23 5.00
N ASP A 144 -1.83 -6.80 6.26
CA ASP A 144 -1.98 -5.40 6.67
C ASP A 144 -0.62 -4.68 6.81
N VAL A 145 0.50 -5.40 6.67
CA VAL A 145 1.84 -4.80 6.66
C VAL A 145 2.20 -4.42 5.23
N ILE A 146 1.70 -3.27 4.78
CA ILE A 146 1.83 -2.82 3.38
C ILE A 146 3.30 -2.71 2.96
N GLY A 147 4.19 -2.24 3.84
CA GLY A 147 5.62 -2.14 3.55
C GLY A 147 6.28 -3.49 3.17
N MET A 148 5.83 -4.62 3.72
CA MET A 148 6.36 -5.94 3.33
C MET A 148 5.94 -6.31 1.91
N ARG A 149 4.70 -5.97 1.53
CA ARG A 149 4.18 -6.20 0.18
C ARG A 149 4.90 -5.33 -0.85
N VAL A 150 5.15 -4.07 -0.51
CA VAL A 150 5.91 -3.13 -1.33
C VAL A 150 7.35 -3.64 -1.52
N ALA A 151 8.03 -4.05 -0.44
CA ALA A 151 9.38 -4.59 -0.54
C ALA A 151 9.46 -5.88 -1.37
N LEU A 152 8.44 -6.75 -1.31
CA LEU A 152 8.35 -7.92 -2.19
C LEU A 152 8.15 -7.50 -3.65
N ALA A 153 7.34 -6.48 -3.91
CA ALA A 153 7.19 -5.91 -5.24
C ALA A 153 8.52 -5.35 -5.78
N ASP A 154 9.26 -4.57 -4.98
CA ASP A 154 10.58 -4.03 -5.33
C ASP A 154 11.57 -5.14 -5.69
N ARG A 155 11.54 -6.24 -4.92
CA ARG A 155 12.36 -7.42 -5.20
C ARG A 155 12.03 -8.04 -6.55
N TYR A 156 10.74 -8.18 -6.87
CA TYR A 156 10.31 -8.67 -8.18
C TYR A 156 10.71 -7.71 -9.31
N VAL A 157 10.64 -6.39 -9.10
CA VAL A 157 11.16 -5.39 -10.06
C VAL A 157 12.65 -5.60 -10.29
N ALA A 158 13.45 -5.77 -9.24
CA ALA A 158 14.89 -6.01 -9.35
C ALA A 158 15.25 -7.33 -10.06
N GLN A 159 14.35 -8.30 -10.05
CA GLN A 159 14.48 -9.57 -10.79
C GLN A 159 13.99 -9.47 -12.25
N GLY A 160 13.34 -8.38 -12.64
CA GLY A 160 12.68 -8.23 -13.95
C GLY A 160 11.30 -8.90 -14.04
N GLU A 161 10.78 -9.40 -12.93
CA GLU A 161 9.49 -10.09 -12.84
C GLU A 161 8.37 -9.05 -12.65
N TYR A 162 8.02 -8.34 -13.72
CA TYR A 162 7.13 -7.18 -13.64
C TYR A 162 5.66 -7.52 -13.34
N GLU A 163 5.17 -8.68 -13.77
CA GLU A 163 3.79 -9.11 -13.51
C GLU A 163 3.49 -9.32 -12.01
N PRO A 164 4.30 -10.11 -11.26
CA PRO A 164 4.09 -10.22 -9.82
C PRO A 164 4.35 -8.89 -9.10
N ALA A 165 5.33 -8.09 -9.51
CA ALA A 165 5.55 -6.75 -8.95
C ALA A 165 4.30 -5.86 -9.07
N MET A 166 3.72 -5.79 -10.27
CA MET A 166 2.50 -5.02 -10.56
C MET A 166 1.36 -5.46 -9.64
N ARG A 167 1.13 -6.78 -9.52
CA ARG A 167 0.10 -7.33 -8.63
C ARG A 167 0.32 -6.91 -7.18
N HIS A 168 1.55 -6.93 -6.67
CA HIS A 168 1.83 -6.52 -5.29
C HIS A 168 1.66 -5.01 -5.06
N TYR A 169 2.07 -4.15 -6.00
CA TYR A 169 1.81 -2.71 -5.90
C TYR A 169 0.32 -2.39 -5.95
N LEU A 170 -0.43 -2.98 -6.89
CA LEU A 170 -1.87 -2.78 -6.96
C LEU A 170 -2.57 -3.28 -5.69
N ASP A 171 -2.14 -4.40 -5.12
CA ASP A 171 -2.66 -4.91 -3.85
C ASP A 171 -2.38 -3.98 -2.67
N ALA A 172 -1.18 -3.37 -2.63
CA ALA A 172 -0.83 -2.36 -1.63
C ALA A 172 -1.78 -1.16 -1.75
N LEU A 173 -1.99 -0.66 -2.96
CA LEU A 173 -2.84 0.50 -3.24
C LEU A 173 -4.34 0.21 -3.06
N ARG A 174 -4.78 -1.04 -3.26
CA ARG A 174 -6.17 -1.43 -2.92
C ARG A 174 -6.45 -1.36 -1.43
N ARG A 175 -5.44 -1.58 -0.59
CA ARG A 175 -5.56 -1.54 0.88
C ARG A 175 -5.31 -0.14 1.43
N GLU A 176 -4.32 0.54 0.88
CA GLU A 176 -3.97 1.93 1.20
C GLU A 176 -3.91 2.78 -0.08
N PRO A 177 -5.05 3.30 -0.56
CA PRO A 177 -5.09 4.11 -1.78
C PRO A 177 -4.26 5.40 -1.71
N GLY A 178 -3.95 5.87 -0.49
CA GLY A 178 -3.12 7.05 -0.24
C GLY A 178 -1.66 6.74 0.07
N ASN A 179 -1.17 5.53 -0.21
CA ASN A 179 0.23 5.19 0.02
C ASN A 179 1.11 5.80 -1.09
N ALA A 180 1.72 6.95 -0.80
CA ALA A 180 2.54 7.71 -1.76
C ALA A 180 3.75 6.91 -2.27
N ASP A 181 4.41 6.14 -1.39
CA ASP A 181 5.56 5.30 -1.75
C ASP A 181 5.15 4.20 -2.76
N ALA A 182 4.05 3.48 -2.51
CA ALA A 182 3.54 2.48 -3.44
C ALA A 182 3.11 3.08 -4.79
N LEU A 183 2.55 4.29 -4.80
CA LEU A 183 2.20 5.02 -6.03
C LEU A 183 3.46 5.40 -6.83
N ALA A 184 4.49 5.91 -6.15
CA ALA A 184 5.74 6.29 -6.78
C ALA A 184 6.44 5.07 -7.41
N ARG A 185 6.53 3.96 -6.67
CA ARG A 185 7.12 2.70 -7.15
C ARG A 185 6.32 2.05 -8.27
N LEU A 186 4.99 2.15 -8.24
CA LEU A 186 4.15 1.75 -9.37
C LEU A 186 4.47 2.59 -10.61
N GLY A 187 4.64 3.91 -10.45
CA GLY A 187 5.06 4.80 -11.52
C GLY A 187 6.41 4.38 -12.13
N TRP A 188 7.38 4.03 -11.29
CA TRP A 188 8.66 3.49 -11.75
C TRP A 188 8.50 2.18 -12.54
N LEU A 189 7.71 1.23 -12.02
CA LEU A 189 7.43 -0.03 -12.73
C LEU A 189 6.76 0.22 -14.09
N LEU A 190 5.80 1.15 -14.16
CA LEU A 190 5.10 1.51 -15.39
C LEU A 190 6.06 2.06 -16.46
N LEU A 191 7.07 2.83 -16.05
CA LEU A 191 8.15 3.25 -16.96
C LEU A 191 8.94 2.05 -17.49
N GLN A 192 9.27 1.06 -16.64
CA GLN A 192 10.02 -0.14 -17.05
C GLN A 192 9.26 -1.02 -18.06
N ILE A 193 7.93 -0.93 -18.08
CA ILE A 193 7.06 -1.66 -19.02
C ILE A 193 6.51 -0.77 -20.14
N ASP A 194 7.18 0.36 -20.42
CA ASP A 194 6.90 1.26 -21.54
C ASP A 194 5.49 1.88 -21.51
N GLN A 195 5.03 2.27 -20.31
CA GLN A 195 3.75 2.99 -20.07
C GLN A 195 3.99 4.34 -19.41
N PRO A 196 4.61 5.32 -20.12
CA PRO A 196 5.06 6.57 -19.53
C PRO A 196 3.92 7.50 -19.09
N GLU A 197 2.75 7.48 -19.75
CA GLU A 197 1.59 8.29 -19.37
C GLU A 197 0.98 7.82 -18.04
N GLU A 198 0.79 6.51 -17.88
CA GLU A 198 0.37 5.89 -16.62
C GLU A 198 1.40 6.14 -15.51
N ALA A 199 2.69 6.04 -15.86
CA ALA A 199 3.79 6.29 -14.94
C ALA A 199 3.72 7.71 -14.38
N MET A 200 3.56 8.70 -15.26
CA MET A 200 3.47 10.11 -14.89
C MET A 200 2.28 10.36 -13.96
N ARG A 201 1.09 9.85 -14.30
CA ARG A 201 -0.09 9.97 -13.44
C ARG A 201 0.14 9.39 -12.05
N SER A 202 0.85 8.27 -11.95
CA SER A 202 1.11 7.60 -10.68
C SER A 202 2.08 8.40 -9.80
N VAL A 203 3.18 8.91 -10.36
CA VAL A 203 4.14 9.73 -9.59
C VAL A 203 3.59 11.11 -9.23
N GLU A 204 2.75 11.71 -10.07
CA GLU A 204 2.05 12.96 -9.76
C GLU A 204 1.06 12.78 -8.60
N GLN A 205 0.34 11.66 -8.56
CA GLN A 205 -0.51 11.31 -7.42
C GLN A 205 0.31 11.11 -6.14
N ALA A 206 1.47 10.44 -6.23
CA ALA A 206 2.37 10.28 -5.10
C ALA A 206 2.83 11.64 -4.54
N LEU A 207 3.30 12.54 -5.41
CA LEU A 207 3.75 13.88 -5.03
C LEU A 207 2.61 14.80 -4.55
N ALA A 208 1.37 14.57 -4.99
CA ALA A 208 0.21 15.28 -4.47
C ALA A 208 -0.13 14.86 -3.04
N ILE A 209 0.15 13.61 -2.66
CA ILE A 209 -0.06 13.08 -1.30
C ILE A 209 1.12 13.47 -0.39
N ASP A 210 2.34 13.23 -0.86
CA ASP A 210 3.57 13.57 -0.15
C ASP A 210 4.51 14.36 -1.07
N PRO A 211 4.45 15.70 -1.04
CA PRO A 211 5.36 16.54 -1.79
C PRO A 211 6.82 16.40 -1.35
N SER A 212 7.10 15.88 -0.15
CA SER A 212 8.46 15.71 0.38
C SER A 212 9.11 14.38 0.00
N LEU A 213 8.42 13.54 -0.78
CA LEU A 213 8.95 12.24 -1.22
C LEU A 213 9.99 12.40 -2.33
N ASP A 214 11.27 12.43 -1.94
CA ASP A 214 12.42 12.60 -2.85
C ASP A 214 12.46 11.54 -3.95
N GLU A 215 12.13 10.28 -3.62
CA GLU A 215 12.11 9.16 -4.56
C GLU A 215 11.05 9.37 -5.67
N ALA A 216 9.92 10.01 -5.37
CA ALA A 216 8.90 10.31 -6.37
C ALA A 216 9.35 11.41 -7.34
N LEU A 217 10.10 12.43 -6.87
CA LEU A 217 10.73 13.41 -7.76
C LEU A 217 11.79 12.75 -8.65
N TRP A 218 12.59 11.84 -8.07
CA TRP A 218 13.58 11.08 -8.83
C TRP A 218 12.92 10.25 -9.94
N PHE A 219 11.85 9.52 -9.63
CA PHE A 219 11.09 8.77 -10.63
C PHE A 219 10.43 9.68 -11.67
N LYS A 220 9.84 10.80 -11.26
CA LYS A 220 9.26 11.80 -12.18
C LYS A 220 10.29 12.31 -13.18
N ALA A 221 11.48 12.70 -12.72
CA ALA A 221 12.55 13.17 -13.61
C ALA A 221 12.98 12.09 -14.61
N ASN A 222 13.05 10.82 -14.19
CA ASN A 222 13.36 9.72 -15.10
C ASN A 222 12.23 9.47 -16.12
N ILE A 223 10.96 9.56 -15.71
CA ILE A 223 9.82 9.42 -16.61
C ILE A 223 9.81 10.55 -17.64
N GLU A 224 10.04 11.80 -17.21
CA GLU A 224 10.16 12.95 -18.10
C GLU A 224 11.28 12.76 -19.13
N LEU A 225 12.46 12.32 -18.68
CA LEU A 225 13.62 12.18 -19.56
C LEU A 225 13.56 10.97 -20.50
N TYR A 226 13.14 9.82 -19.99
CA TYR A 226 13.24 8.54 -20.72
C TYR A 226 11.91 8.05 -21.29
N GLY A 227 10.79 8.39 -20.66
CA GLY A 227 9.46 7.99 -21.11
C GLY A 227 8.83 9.02 -22.04
N VAL A 228 8.79 10.29 -21.61
CA VAL A 228 8.17 11.39 -22.36
C VAL A 228 9.15 12.05 -23.33
N ASP A 229 10.46 11.85 -23.13
CA ASP A 229 11.55 12.52 -23.86
C ASP A 229 11.47 14.06 -23.79
N ASP A 230 11.08 14.57 -22.61
CA ASP A 230 11.11 15.99 -22.27
C ASP A 230 12.29 16.29 -21.32
N PRO A 231 13.50 16.52 -21.87
CA PRO A 231 14.66 16.87 -21.05
C PRO A 231 14.50 18.24 -20.36
N THR A 232 13.60 19.11 -20.81
CA THR A 232 13.39 20.42 -20.17
C THR A 232 12.59 20.28 -18.89
N ALA A 233 11.51 19.50 -18.92
CA ALA A 233 10.74 19.15 -17.73
C ALA A 233 11.61 18.39 -16.72
N ALA A 234 12.38 17.39 -17.19
CA ALA A 234 13.30 16.62 -16.35
C ALA A 234 14.30 17.51 -15.59
N LEU A 235 14.91 18.49 -16.27
CA LEU A 235 15.83 19.44 -15.63
C LEU A 235 15.17 20.29 -14.54
N ALA A 236 13.92 20.72 -14.74
CA ALA A 236 13.19 21.47 -13.72
C ALA A 236 12.93 20.62 -12.47
N THR A 237 12.49 19.37 -12.65
CA THR A 237 12.27 18.41 -11.56
C THR A 237 13.58 18.08 -10.83
N LEU A 238 14.68 17.86 -11.56
CA LEU A 238 15.99 17.58 -10.97
C LEU A 238 16.55 18.77 -10.20
N GLN A 239 16.32 19.99 -10.67
CA GLN A 239 16.71 21.19 -9.95
C GLN A 239 15.96 21.32 -8.62
N GLU A 240 14.67 20.96 -8.57
CA GLU A 240 13.91 20.89 -7.33
C GLU A 240 14.52 19.85 -6.38
N LEU A 241 14.77 18.63 -6.88
CA LEU A 241 15.32 17.54 -6.09
C LEU A 241 16.73 17.87 -5.54
N ALA A 242 17.60 18.47 -6.36
CA ALA A 242 18.94 18.90 -5.96
C ALA A 242 18.93 20.00 -4.87
N GLY A 243 17.82 20.72 -4.72
CA GLY A 243 17.63 21.71 -3.64
C GLY A 243 17.33 21.08 -2.28
N ARG A 244 17.10 19.77 -2.19
CA ARG A 244 16.77 19.04 -0.97
C ARG A 244 18.02 18.52 -0.25
N ASP A 245 17.85 18.15 1.02
CA ASP A 245 18.94 17.58 1.82
C ASP A 245 19.14 16.09 1.49
N LEU A 246 19.84 15.84 0.38
CA LEU A 246 20.07 14.49 -0.12
C LEU A 246 21.38 13.88 0.40
N PRO A 247 21.41 12.57 0.68
CA PRO A 247 22.65 11.82 0.89
C PRO A 247 23.63 12.00 -0.29
N ALA A 248 24.93 11.96 -0.01
CA ALA A 248 25.96 12.22 -1.02
C ALA A 248 25.87 11.30 -2.24
N GLU A 249 25.50 10.04 -2.03
CA GLU A 249 25.31 9.05 -3.11
C GLU A 249 24.14 9.43 -4.02
N VAL A 250 22.99 9.78 -3.44
CA VAL A 250 21.81 10.20 -4.20
C VAL A 250 22.10 11.49 -4.97
N ARG A 251 22.81 12.44 -4.36
CA ARG A 251 23.21 13.68 -5.02
C ARG A 251 24.07 13.43 -6.26
N ALA A 252 25.03 12.52 -6.18
CA ALA A 252 25.86 12.16 -7.33
C ALA A 252 25.01 11.57 -8.49
N GLN A 253 23.98 10.79 -8.17
CA GLN A 253 23.06 10.25 -9.18
C GLN A 253 22.20 11.37 -9.82
N VAL A 254 21.72 12.33 -9.02
CA VAL A 254 21.00 13.53 -9.49
C VAL A 254 21.87 14.38 -10.41
N ASP A 255 23.12 14.62 -10.05
CA ASP A 255 24.06 15.38 -10.88
C ASP A 255 24.32 14.68 -12.23
N GLN A 256 24.48 13.36 -12.21
CA GLN A 256 24.67 12.56 -13.43
C GLN A 256 23.44 12.60 -14.35
N LEU A 257 22.24 12.45 -13.78
CA LEU A 257 21.00 12.51 -14.55
C LEU A 257 20.76 13.93 -15.11
N THR A 258 21.11 14.97 -14.34
CA THR A 258 21.06 16.37 -14.78
C THR A 258 21.96 16.60 -15.98
N ALA A 259 23.22 16.16 -15.92
CA ALA A 259 24.15 16.26 -17.06
C ALA A 259 23.62 15.54 -18.32
N THR A 260 22.97 14.38 -18.13
CA THR A 260 22.35 13.63 -19.23
C THR A 260 21.19 14.41 -19.86
N ALA A 261 20.32 15.00 -19.05
CA ALA A 261 19.20 15.80 -19.54
C ALA A 261 19.68 17.09 -20.24
N GLU A 262 20.75 17.74 -19.75
CA GLU A 262 21.38 18.87 -20.42
C GLU A 262 21.93 18.51 -21.80
N GLN A 263 22.58 17.36 -21.92
CA GLN A 263 23.10 16.88 -23.19
C GLN A 263 21.96 16.65 -24.20
N ARG A 264 20.91 15.91 -23.81
CA ARG A 264 19.75 15.65 -24.68
C ARG A 264 19.06 16.94 -25.13
N ARG A 265 18.92 17.91 -24.23
CA ARG A 265 18.35 19.23 -24.56
C ARG A 265 19.18 19.97 -25.62
N GLN A 266 20.51 19.90 -25.54
CA GLN A 266 21.41 20.52 -26.52
C GLN A 266 21.31 19.82 -27.88
N GLU A 267 21.30 18.48 -27.91
CA GLU A 267 21.17 17.70 -29.14
C GLU A 267 19.85 17.99 -29.88
N GLY A 268 18.73 18.09 -29.15
CA GLY A 268 17.44 18.47 -29.71
C GLY A 268 17.42 19.89 -30.29
N SER A 269 18.13 20.83 -29.67
CA SER A 269 18.24 22.21 -30.17
C SER A 269 19.10 22.35 -31.43
N GLY A 270 20.05 21.44 -31.65
CA GLY A 270 20.93 21.43 -32.81
C GLY A 270 20.28 20.93 -34.10
N GLN A 271 19.28 20.04 -34.01
CA GLN A 271 18.60 19.46 -35.19
C GLN A 271 17.55 20.39 -35.81
N GLY A 272 17.01 21.37 -35.06
CA GLY A 272 16.09 22.38 -35.58
C GLY A 272 16.74 23.52 -36.38
N GLY A 273 18.08 23.53 -36.49
CA GLY A 273 18.88 24.63 -37.06
C GLY A 273 19.44 24.42 -38.46
N THR A 274 19.27 23.24 -39.07
CA THR A 274 19.69 22.99 -40.46
C THR A 274 18.47 22.95 -41.36
N GLY A 275 18.14 24.11 -41.95
CA GLY A 275 17.17 24.25 -43.03
C GLY A 275 17.69 23.81 -44.39
#